data_AF-A0A2D7K5C9-F1
#
_entry.id   AF-A0A2D7K5C9-F1
#
_cell.length_a   1.000
_cell.length_b   1.000
_cell.length_c   1.000
_cell.angle_alpha   90.00
_cell.angle_beta   90.00
_cell.angle_gamma   90.00
#
_symmetry.space_group_name_H-M   'P 1'
#
loop_
_entity.id
_entity.type
_entity.pdbx_description
1 polymer ?
#
loop_
_entity_poly.entity_id
_entity_poly.type
_entity_poly.pdbx_seq_one_letter_code
_entity_poly.pdbx_strand_id
1 'polypeptide(L)' 'MYILKRLYRYPNKGFIGGVCYGLGEHTNIDPILWRILAIFGGFVPVYLVLWIFLKKG' A
#
# COMPACT_ATOMS: atom_id res chain seq x y z
N MET A 1 -2.51 23.44 -10.65
CA MET A 1 -3.03 22.89 -9.37
C MET A 1 -2.67 21.40 -9.33
N TYR A 2 -1.64 20.99 -8.60
CA TYR A 2 -1.32 19.57 -8.47
C TYR A 2 -2.23 18.94 -7.40
N ILE A 3 -3.13 18.04 -7.80
CA ILE A 3 -3.95 17.26 -6.87
C ILE A 3 -3.07 16.11 -6.37
N LEU A 4 -2.52 16.26 -5.16
CA LEU A 4 -1.86 15.15 -4.46
C LEU A 4 -2.90 14.07 -4.15
N LYS A 5 -2.81 12.93 -4.84
CA LYS A 5 -3.64 11.76 -4.57
C LYS A 5 -3.32 11.31 -3.13
N ARG A 6 -4.31 11.16 -2.26
CA ARG A 6 -4.06 10.61 -0.92
C ARG A 6 -3.82 9.11 -1.03
N LEU A 7 -2.87 8.59 -0.25
CA LEU A 7 -2.67 7.16 -0.08
C LEU A 7 -3.68 6.62 0.94
N TYR A 8 -4.36 5.55 0.56
CA TYR A 8 -5.29 4.80 1.40
C TYR A 8 -4.93 3.32 1.40
N ARG A 9 -5.46 2.55 2.35
CA ARG A 9 -5.41 1.08 2.29
C ARG A 9 -6.79 0.50 2.03
N TYR A 10 -6.86 -0.60 1.29
CA TYR A 10 -8.13 -1.21 0.88
C TYR A 10 -8.24 -2.66 1.41
N PRO A 11 -8.65 -2.87 2.67
CA PRO A 11 -8.64 -4.19 3.31
C PRO A 11 -9.54 -5.21 2.60
N ASN A 12 -10.58 -4.76 1.89
CA ASN A 12 -11.51 -5.63 1.16
C ASN A 12 -11.00 -6.02 -0.25
N LYS A 13 -10.00 -5.31 -0.78
CA LYS A 13 -9.43 -5.55 -2.12
C LYS A 13 -8.02 -6.13 -2.06
N GLY A 14 -7.30 -5.93 -0.96
CA GLY A 14 -5.99 -6.50 -0.73
C GLY A 14 -6.04 -7.81 0.05
N PHE A 15 -4.89 -8.46 0.15
CA PHE A 15 -4.74 -9.76 0.83
C PHE A 15 -4.59 -9.56 2.34
N ILE A 16 -3.56 -8.82 2.74
CA ILE A 16 -3.28 -8.48 4.14
C ILE A 16 -3.38 -6.97 4.24
N GLY A 17 -4.25 -6.47 5.13
CA GLY A 17 -4.39 -5.06 5.50
C GLY A 17 -4.81 -4.07 4.41
N GLY A 18 -4.74 -4.45 3.13
CA GLY A 18 -5.05 -3.60 1.98
C GLY A 18 -3.94 -2.63 1.57
N VAL A 19 -2.76 -2.69 2.17
CA VAL A 19 -1.71 -1.65 2.01
C VAL A 19 -1.07 -1.69 0.62
N CYS A 20 -0.59 -2.85 0.17
CA CYS A 20 0.05 -2.95 -1.16
C CYS A 20 -0.93 -2.66 -2.31
N TYR A 21 -2.21 -3.01 -2.14
CA TYR A 21 -3.25 -2.62 -3.10
C TYR A 21 -3.41 -1.09 -3.15
N GLY A 22 -3.44 -0.46 -1.99
CA GLY A 22 -3.49 1.00 -1.86
C GLY A 22 -2.28 1.72 -2.46
N LEU A 23 -1.08 1.18 -2.25
CA LEU A 23 0.14 1.67 -2.90
C LEU A 23 0.02 1.55 -4.43
N GLY A 24 -0.46 0.42 -4.94
CA GLY A 24 -0.66 0.25 -6.38
C GLY A 24 -1.66 1.22 -6.98
N GLU A 25 -2.81 1.42 -6.33
CA GLU A 25 -3.79 2.45 -6.72
C GLU A 25 -3.18 3.86 -6.69
N HIS A 26 -2.39 4.17 -5.68
CA HIS A 26 -1.79 5.49 -5.51
C HIS A 26 -0.69 5.77 -6.54
N THR A 27 0.13 4.77 -6.88
CA THR A 27 1.30 4.93 -7.75
C THR A 27 1.07 4.44 -9.19
N ASN A 28 -0.08 3.85 -9.51
CA ASN A 28 -0.33 3.13 -10.77
C ASN A 28 0.69 2.02 -11.08
N ILE A 29 1.19 1.36 -10.03
CA ILE A 29 2.11 0.22 -10.16
C ILE A 29 1.37 -1.03 -9.69
N ASP A 30 1.60 -2.18 -10.32
CA ASP A 30 0.94 -3.42 -9.91
C ASP A 30 1.22 -3.73 -8.42
N PRO A 31 0.18 -3.99 -7.60
CA PRO A 31 0.33 -4.36 -6.19
C PRO A 31 1.29 -5.53 -5.95
N ILE A 32 1.52 -6.42 -6.92
CA ILE A 32 2.46 -7.54 -6.79
C ILE A 32 3.89 -7.07 -6.58
N LEU A 33 4.30 -5.99 -7.28
CA LEU A 33 5.65 -5.44 -7.15
C LEU A 33 5.86 -4.86 -5.75
N TRP A 34 4.84 -4.19 -5.21
CA TRP A 34 4.86 -3.70 -3.84
C TRP A 34 4.93 -4.83 -2.80
N ARG A 35 4.37 -6.01 -3.08
CA ARG A 35 4.48 -7.18 -2.19
C ARG A 35 5.87 -7.78 -2.23
N ILE A 36 6.44 -7.95 -3.42
CA ILE A 36 7.80 -8.47 -3.59
C ILE A 36 8.77 -7.55 -2.87
N LEU A 37 8.64 -6.24 -3.05
CA LEU A 37 9.48 -5.25 -2.36
C LEU A 37 9.28 -5.30 -0.84
N ALA A 38 8.05 -5.40 -0.35
CA ALA A 38 7.78 -5.50 1.07
C ALA A 38 8.46 -6.72 1.72
N ILE A 39 8.37 -7.89 1.09
CA ILE A 39 8.85 -9.16 1.63
C ILE A 39 10.36 -9.34 1.38
N PHE A 40 10.78 -9.28 0.12
CA PHE A 40 12.16 -9.56 -0.28
C PHE A 40 13.08 -8.35 -0.16
N GLY A 41 12.54 -7.13 -0.22
CA GLY A 41 13.30 -5.89 -0.02
C GLY A 41 13.47 -5.48 1.44
N GLY A 42 12.94 -6.23 2.41
CA GLY A 42 13.07 -5.93 3.83
C GLY A 42 12.19 -4.77 4.32
N PHE A 43 11.21 -4.33 3.52
CA PHE A 43 10.31 -3.22 3.87
C PHE A 43 9.08 -3.64 4.70
N VAL A 44 9.08 -4.84 5.29
CA VAL A 44 8.01 -5.32 6.18
C VAL A 44 7.71 -4.33 7.32
N PRO A 45 8.69 -3.72 8.01
CA PRO A 45 8.39 -2.74 9.06
C PRO A 45 7.63 -1.52 8.52
N VAL A 46 8.02 -1.02 7.34
CA VAL A 46 7.33 0.10 6.67
C VAL A 46 5.90 -0.29 6.33
N TYR A 47 5.69 -1.51 5.84
CA TYR A 47 4.36 -2.04 5.58
C TYR A 47 3.48 -2.05 6.85
N LEU A 48 4.03 -2.47 8.01
CA LEU A 48 3.29 -2.50 9.27
C LEU A 48 2.94 -1.08 9.76
N VAL A 49 3.88 -0.14 9.64
CA VAL A 49 3.63 1.28 9.94
C VAL A 49 2.49 1.80 9.06
N LEU A 50 2.58 1.61 7.74
CA LEU A 50 1.53 2.03 6.81
C LEU A 50 0.19 1.35 7.12
N TRP A 51 0.18 0.10 7.54
CA TRP A 51 -1.06 -0.59 7.90
C TRP A 51 -1.76 0.07 9.10
N ILE A 52 -1.00 0.48 10.12
CA ILE A 52 -1.55 1.11 11.32
C ILE A 52 -2.05 2.52 11.02
N PHE A 53 -1.27 3.32 10.28
CA PHE A 53 -1.56 4.75 10.09
C PHE A 53 -2.47 5.06 8.90
N LEU A 54 -2.52 4.20 7.87
CA LEU A 54 -3.36 4.48 6.70
C LEU A 54 -4.84 4.29 7.01
N LYS A 55 -5.61 5.31 6.63
CA LYS A 55 -7.07 5.25 6.60
C LYS A 55 -7.53 4.23 5.55
N LYS A 56 -8.67 3.60 5.84
CA LYS A 56 -9.36 2.75 4.87
C LYS A 56 -9.94 3.64 3.77
N GLY A 57 -9.66 3.29 2.52
CA GLY A 57 -10.27 3.90 1.34
C GLY A 57 -11.47 3.13 0.84
#